data_AF-A0A951JAM1-F1
#
_entry.id   AF-A0A951JAM1-F1
#
_cell.length_a   1.000
_cell.length_b   1.000
_cell.length_c   1.000
_cell.angle_alpha   90.00
_cell.angle_beta   90.00
_cell.angle_gamma   90.00
#
_symmetry.space_group_name_H-M   'P 1'
#
loop_
_entity.id
_entity.type
_entity.pdbx_description
1 polymer ?
#
loop_
_entity_poly.entity_id
_entity_poly.type
_entity_poly.pdbx_seq_one_letter_code
_entity_poly.pdbx_strand_id
1 'polypeptide(L)'
;MLVPALTAAFALAPPLDAQDVPPDGWVEAEAARTRMCVPALARLIAVSDELEPLARRAERIRALAGAVSLEDTTAVAPFDASDPVERDVRDWFAADAELAQEYVATGDESIQRRRAEGREAIRRRLGEAFQALTDEGQARMSADGDLQAAAATCEDAILVRSVALEVCDTTESPVCDAARSPESSVRFRFVDAPEDLWDVESIRPWSEPSRLGRAPGGGLAGAGTGTVVSRGNLVAVVGLEAVIQPRASLAAEAAEAMDASLDSMGFAFEHPGFVMAPALALRLDVPARLGGATHYLLHFGDLSDPDDQVVWSGPVAEGEPVQALAPLSGRTLERLAAGEALSLTAARLPEGGEGEGDAIFTLGLPTAGQARAVSGWLTYMAGGQLARDLAALVPPSGSSGS
;
A
#
# COMPACT_ATOMS: atom_id res chain seq x y z
N MET A 1 11.09 -12.11 -14.59
CA MET A 1 10.76 -13.39 -15.24
C MET A 1 9.49 -13.14 -16.03
N LEU A 2 9.58 -13.02 -17.36
CA LEU A 2 8.43 -12.84 -18.23
C LEU A 2 7.70 -14.19 -18.29
N VAL A 3 6.54 -14.29 -17.65
CA VAL A 3 5.67 -15.46 -17.82
C VAL A 3 5.08 -15.35 -19.23
N PRO A 4 5.29 -16.33 -20.12
CA PRO A 4 4.65 -16.31 -21.42
C PRO A 4 3.14 -16.40 -21.20
N ALA A 5 2.37 -15.56 -21.89
CA ALA A 5 0.93 -15.75 -22.02
C ALA A 5 0.72 -17.17 -22.56
N LEU A 6 0.05 -18.03 -21.78
CA LEU A 6 -0.43 -19.30 -22.30
C LEU A 6 -1.45 -18.97 -23.39
N THR A 7 -1.05 -19.13 -24.65
CA THR A 7 -1.98 -19.27 -25.77
C THR A 7 -2.65 -20.62 -25.63
N ALA A 8 -3.73 -20.68 -24.86
CA ALA A 8 -4.64 -21.80 -24.83
C ALA A 8 -6.03 -21.25 -25.14
N ALA A 9 -6.54 -21.60 -26.32
CA ALA A 9 -7.83 -21.18 -26.82
C ALA A 9 -8.94 -21.93 -26.05
N PHE A 10 -9.44 -21.32 -24.97
CA PHE A 10 -10.56 -21.84 -24.20
C PHE A 10 -11.80 -21.00 -24.46
N ALA A 11 -12.77 -21.51 -25.21
CA ALA A 11 -14.10 -20.92 -25.15
C ALA A 11 -14.60 -21.06 -23.70
N LEU A 12 -15.01 -19.95 -23.08
CA LEU A 12 -15.73 -19.97 -21.82
C LEU A 12 -17.21 -19.77 -22.13
N ALA A 13 -18.07 -20.37 -21.32
CA ALA A 13 -19.48 -20.00 -21.30
C ALA A 13 -19.60 -18.46 -21.16
N PRO A 14 -20.63 -17.82 -21.74
CA PRO A 14 -20.80 -16.37 -21.63
C PRO A 14 -20.66 -15.91 -20.18
N PRO A 15 -20.12 -14.69 -19.94
CA PRO A 15 -19.95 -14.19 -18.58
C PRO A 15 -21.27 -14.33 -17.82
N LEU A 16 -21.20 -14.91 -16.64
CA LEU A 16 -22.37 -15.04 -15.78
C LEU A 16 -22.95 -13.64 -15.58
N ASP A 17 -24.26 -13.50 -15.82
CA ASP A 17 -25.02 -12.33 -15.42
C ASP A 17 -24.73 -12.00 -13.94
N ALA A 18 -25.03 -10.76 -13.52
CA ALA A 18 -24.84 -10.29 -12.14
C ALA A 18 -25.18 -11.42 -11.15
N GLN A 19 -24.15 -11.92 -10.46
CA GLN A 19 -24.32 -13.13 -9.65
C GLN A 19 -25.12 -12.79 -8.41
N ASP A 20 -26.39 -13.19 -8.40
CA ASP A 20 -27.29 -12.99 -7.26
C ASP A 20 -26.91 -13.88 -6.06
N VAL A 21 -26.07 -14.91 -6.25
CA VAL A 21 -25.67 -15.87 -5.22
C VAL A 21 -24.14 -15.89 -5.10
N PRO A 22 -23.58 -15.89 -3.88
CA PRO A 22 -22.14 -16.01 -3.69
C PRO A 22 -21.60 -17.36 -4.19
N PRO A 23 -20.34 -17.41 -4.67
CA PRO A 23 -19.71 -18.65 -5.11
C PRO A 23 -19.49 -19.61 -3.94
N ASP A 24 -19.46 -20.92 -4.23
CA ASP A 24 -19.19 -21.95 -3.22
C ASP A 24 -17.91 -21.64 -2.42
N GLY A 25 -17.96 -21.85 -1.09
CA GLY A 25 -16.84 -21.58 -0.20
C GLY A 25 -16.73 -20.13 0.29
N TRP A 26 -17.54 -19.19 -0.23
CA TRP A 26 -17.56 -17.79 0.22
C TRP A 26 -17.89 -17.67 1.71
N VAL A 27 -18.97 -18.32 2.15
CA VAL A 27 -19.47 -18.27 3.52
C VAL A 27 -18.42 -18.78 4.50
N GLU A 28 -17.80 -19.92 4.20
CA GLU A 28 -16.74 -20.51 5.03
C GLU A 28 -15.49 -19.63 5.06
N ALA A 29 -15.10 -19.06 3.92
CA ALA A 29 -13.92 -18.22 3.81
C ALA A 29 -14.06 -16.92 4.62
N GLU A 30 -15.22 -16.26 4.56
CA GLU A 30 -15.47 -15.01 5.27
C GLU A 30 -15.70 -15.22 6.78
N ALA A 31 -16.30 -16.36 7.16
CA ALA A 31 -16.34 -16.78 8.55
C ALA A 31 -14.92 -17.07 9.09
N ALA A 32 -14.08 -17.77 8.33
CA ALA A 32 -12.68 -18.03 8.71
C ALA A 32 -11.86 -16.73 8.83
N ARG A 33 -12.00 -15.81 7.86
CA ARG A 33 -11.39 -14.48 7.90
C ARG A 33 -11.82 -13.73 9.16
N THR A 34 -13.12 -13.71 9.48
CA THR A 34 -13.62 -13.05 10.68
C THR A 34 -13.02 -13.65 11.97
N ARG A 35 -12.95 -14.98 12.07
CA ARG A 35 -12.33 -15.66 13.24
C ARG A 35 -10.85 -15.32 13.41
N MET A 36 -10.13 -15.12 12.31
CA MET A 36 -8.74 -14.67 12.33
C MET A 36 -8.62 -13.18 12.67
N CYS A 37 -9.49 -12.34 12.12
CA CYS A 37 -9.35 -10.89 12.19
C CYS A 37 -9.73 -10.30 13.54
N VAL A 38 -10.77 -10.82 14.21
CA VAL A 38 -11.17 -10.31 15.53
C VAL A 38 -10.01 -10.35 16.54
N PRO A 39 -9.29 -11.46 16.78
CA PRO A 39 -8.18 -11.48 17.72
C PRO A 39 -6.97 -10.67 17.22
N ALA A 40 -6.68 -10.67 15.91
CA ALA A 40 -5.58 -9.88 15.35
C ALA A 40 -5.81 -8.37 15.56
N LEU A 41 -7.01 -7.87 15.26
CA LEU A 41 -7.38 -6.47 15.48
C LEU A 41 -7.38 -6.12 16.98
N ALA A 42 -7.91 -6.99 17.83
CA ALA A 42 -7.88 -6.79 19.28
C ALA A 42 -6.45 -6.67 19.82
N ARG A 43 -5.54 -7.55 19.36
CA ARG A 43 -4.13 -7.49 19.76
C ARG A 43 -3.42 -6.25 19.22
N LEU A 44 -3.67 -5.87 17.96
CA LEU A 44 -3.10 -4.65 17.37
C LEU A 44 -3.46 -3.41 18.19
N ILE A 45 -4.71 -3.32 18.64
CA ILE A 45 -5.17 -2.22 19.51
C ILE A 45 -4.46 -2.25 20.85
N ALA A 46 -4.37 -3.42 21.49
CA ALA A 46 -3.66 -3.56 22.77
C ALA A 46 -2.18 -3.13 22.64
N VAL A 47 -1.49 -3.53 21.57
CA VAL A 47 -0.11 -3.11 21.29
C VAL A 47 -0.03 -1.60 21.08
N SER A 48 -0.97 -1.01 20.34
CA SER A 48 -1.04 0.44 20.18
C SER A 48 -1.17 1.15 21.54
N ASP A 49 -2.04 0.64 22.42
CA ASP A 49 -2.25 1.19 23.77
C ASP A 49 -1.01 1.00 24.67
N GLU A 50 -0.27 -0.11 24.51
CA GLU A 50 0.99 -0.38 25.19
C GLU A 50 2.14 0.55 24.70
N LEU A 51 2.13 0.94 23.43
CA LEU A 51 3.16 1.80 22.82
C LEU A 51 2.91 3.30 23.05
N GLU A 52 1.66 3.71 23.21
CA GLU A 52 1.25 5.09 23.36
C GLU A 52 1.99 5.85 24.50
N PRO A 53 2.21 5.28 25.70
CA PRO A 53 3.04 5.92 26.73
C PRO A 53 4.50 6.14 26.30
N LEU A 54 5.08 5.22 25.52
CA LEU A 54 6.45 5.36 25.00
C LEU A 54 6.52 6.47 23.95
N ALA A 55 5.52 6.57 23.07
CA ALA A 55 5.42 7.63 22.06
C ALA A 55 5.40 9.02 22.72
N ARG A 56 4.54 9.22 23.72
CA ARG A 56 4.49 10.49 24.48
C ARG A 56 5.82 10.81 25.16
N ARG A 57 6.49 9.81 25.74
CA ARG A 57 7.79 10.02 26.39
C ARG A 57 8.89 10.34 25.38
N ALA A 58 8.87 9.71 24.21
CA ALA A 58 9.80 10.00 23.12
C ALA A 58 9.63 11.42 22.58
N GLU A 59 8.39 11.88 22.39
CA GLU A 59 8.08 13.27 22.04
C GLU A 59 8.58 14.25 23.10
N ARG A 60 8.37 13.92 24.37
CA ARG A 60 8.85 14.73 25.49
C ARG A 60 10.38 14.85 25.49
N ILE A 61 11.11 13.76 25.28
CA ILE A 61 12.58 13.79 25.18
C ILE A 61 13.04 14.65 23.99
N ARG A 62 12.37 14.57 22.83
CA ARG A 62 12.68 15.44 21.69
C ARG A 62 12.47 16.91 22.02
N ALA A 63 11.40 17.26 22.73
CA ALA A 63 11.15 18.63 23.18
C ALA A 63 12.26 19.13 24.13
N LEU A 64 12.68 18.28 25.09
CA LEU A 64 13.81 18.58 26.00
C LEU A 64 15.12 18.79 25.24
N ALA A 65 15.42 17.96 24.23
CA ALA A 65 16.61 18.12 23.39
C ALA A 65 16.58 19.42 22.58
N GLY A 66 15.41 19.82 22.09
CA GLY A 66 15.17 21.11 21.46
C GLY A 66 15.44 22.28 22.41
N ALA A 67 14.86 22.24 23.61
CA ALA A 67 15.05 23.24 24.66
C ALA A 67 16.52 23.39 25.08
N VAL A 68 17.23 22.28 25.31
CA VAL A 68 18.68 22.28 25.60
C VAL A 68 19.49 22.93 24.49
N SER A 69 19.10 22.71 23.24
CA SER A 69 19.80 23.27 22.08
C SER A 69 19.57 24.76 21.91
N LEU A 70 18.40 25.25 22.29
CA LEU A 70 18.02 26.66 22.23
C LEU A 70 18.27 27.42 23.53
N GLU A 71 18.69 26.73 24.61
CA GLU A 71 18.77 27.28 25.97
C GLU A 71 17.44 27.86 26.48
N ASP A 72 16.32 27.31 26.02
CA ASP A 72 14.98 27.81 26.31
C ASP A 72 14.22 26.87 27.27
N THR A 73 14.25 27.19 28.56
CA THR A 73 13.51 26.46 29.59
C THR A 73 12.00 26.60 29.47
N THR A 74 11.51 27.69 28.89
CA THR A 74 10.09 28.02 28.85
C THR A 74 9.32 27.11 27.89
N ALA A 75 10.02 26.57 26.88
CA ALA A 75 9.46 25.63 25.90
C ALA A 75 9.09 24.27 26.50
N VAL A 76 9.64 23.90 27.66
CA VAL A 76 9.49 22.55 28.25
C VAL A 76 9.00 22.54 29.69
N ALA A 77 8.86 23.70 30.34
CA ALA A 77 8.25 23.76 31.67
C ALA A 77 6.74 23.39 31.63
N PRO A 78 6.19 22.78 32.70
CA PRO A 78 6.88 22.32 33.91
C PRO A 78 7.66 21.01 33.68
N PHE A 79 8.74 20.81 34.45
CA PHE A 79 9.47 19.54 34.47
C PHE A 79 8.78 18.52 35.39
N ASP A 80 8.69 17.27 34.93
CA ASP A 80 8.23 16.16 35.77
C ASP A 80 9.33 15.76 36.76
N ALA A 81 9.08 15.98 38.05
CA ALA A 81 10.02 15.63 39.10
C ALA A 81 10.17 14.10 39.30
N SER A 82 9.25 13.29 38.77
CA SER A 82 9.32 11.83 38.85
C SER A 82 10.19 11.21 37.74
N ASP A 83 10.36 11.87 36.60
CA ASP A 83 11.24 11.40 35.53
C ASP A 83 12.71 11.81 35.83
N PRO A 84 13.64 10.85 35.99
CA PRO A 84 15.06 11.17 36.21
C PRO A 84 15.68 11.98 35.07
N VAL A 85 15.26 11.77 33.82
CA VAL A 85 15.79 12.51 32.65
C VAL A 85 15.36 13.97 32.71
N GLU A 86 14.11 14.25 33.08
CA GLU A 86 13.62 15.62 33.23
C GLU A 86 14.27 16.35 34.40
N ARG A 87 14.54 15.65 35.51
CA ARG A 87 15.33 16.20 36.61
C ARG A 87 16.74 16.56 36.17
N ASP A 88 17.42 15.67 35.44
CA ASP A 88 18.77 15.93 34.93
C ASP A 88 18.78 17.19 34.02
N VAL A 89 17.77 17.35 33.16
CA VAL A 89 17.64 18.54 32.28
C VAL A 89 17.37 19.81 33.08
N ARG A 90 16.45 19.76 34.04
CA ARG A 90 16.14 20.90 34.92
C ARG A 90 17.39 21.35 35.68
N ASP A 91 18.13 20.40 36.26
CA ASP A 91 19.31 20.67 37.06
C ASP A 91 20.45 21.21 36.18
N TRP A 92 20.59 20.71 34.95
CA TRP A 92 21.49 21.28 33.95
C TRP A 92 21.16 22.74 33.62
N PHE A 93 19.89 23.08 33.38
CA PHE A 93 19.48 24.46 33.09
C PHE A 93 19.80 25.42 34.24
N ALA A 94 19.59 24.98 35.48
CA ALA A 94 19.95 25.78 36.66
C ALA A 94 21.46 26.02 36.74
N ALA A 95 22.26 24.97 36.56
CA ALA A 95 23.72 25.09 36.57
C ALA A 95 24.26 25.93 35.40
N ASP A 96 23.70 25.79 34.20
CA ASP A 96 24.11 26.58 33.03
C ASP A 96 23.76 28.07 33.19
N ALA A 97 22.63 28.39 33.84
CA ALA A 97 22.26 29.76 34.14
C ALA A 97 23.24 30.44 35.11
N GLU A 98 23.72 29.72 36.14
CA GLU A 98 24.75 30.21 37.05
C GLU A 98 26.08 30.46 36.31
N LEU A 99 26.51 29.52 35.46
CA LEU A 99 27.71 29.68 34.64
C LEU A 99 27.58 30.82 33.64
N ALA A 100 26.41 31.02 33.04
CA ALA A 100 26.16 32.13 32.13
C ALA A 100 26.31 33.49 32.85
N GLN A 101 25.79 33.61 34.08
CA GLN A 101 25.95 34.83 34.89
C GLN A 101 27.41 35.06 35.28
N GLU A 102 28.13 34.01 35.67
CA GLU A 102 29.55 34.07 36.02
C GLU A 102 30.41 34.51 34.82
N TYR A 103 30.12 33.99 33.62
CA TYR A 103 30.80 34.40 32.39
C TYR A 103 30.55 35.86 32.05
N VAL A 104 29.31 36.35 32.17
CA VAL A 104 28.99 37.77 31.95
C VAL A 104 29.76 38.68 32.91
N ALA A 105 30.01 38.24 34.14
CA ALA A 105 30.74 39.01 35.14
C ALA A 105 32.27 39.00 34.94
N THR A 106 32.83 37.88 34.49
CA THR A 106 34.30 37.64 34.49
C THR A 106 34.94 37.67 33.11
N GLY A 107 34.20 37.30 32.06
CA GLY A 107 34.73 37.05 30.72
C GLY A 107 35.68 35.85 30.62
N ASP A 108 35.67 34.94 31.60
CA ASP A 108 36.59 33.78 31.60
C ASP A 108 36.13 32.70 30.59
N GLU A 109 36.93 32.51 29.54
CA GLU A 109 36.73 31.47 28.52
C GLU A 109 36.71 30.05 29.10
N SER A 110 37.28 29.81 30.29
CA SER A 110 37.18 28.53 30.97
C SER A 110 35.72 28.18 31.34
N ILE A 111 34.88 29.18 31.58
CA ILE A 111 33.44 29.02 31.88
C ILE A 111 32.68 28.62 30.61
N GLN A 112 32.99 29.23 29.46
CA GLN A 112 32.39 28.85 28.18
C GLN A 112 32.67 27.39 27.84
N ARG A 113 33.90 26.92 28.09
CA ARG A 113 34.25 25.51 27.92
C ARG A 113 33.41 24.60 28.84
N ARG A 114 33.25 24.96 30.12
CA ARG A 114 32.40 24.20 31.07
C ARG A 114 30.93 24.14 30.62
N ARG A 115 30.38 25.24 30.11
CA ARG A 115 29.01 25.28 29.55
C ARG A 115 28.87 24.36 28.34
N ALA A 116 29.85 24.38 27.42
CA ALA A 116 29.86 23.50 26.25
C ALA A 116 29.91 22.01 26.65
N GLU A 117 30.80 21.64 27.58
CA GLU A 117 30.93 20.29 28.13
C GLU A 117 29.62 19.84 28.81
N GLY A 118 29.00 20.69 29.63
CA GLY A 118 27.74 20.40 30.29
C GLY A 118 26.60 20.15 29.30
N ARG A 119 26.53 20.97 28.25
CA ARG A 119 25.52 20.82 27.18
C ARG A 119 25.71 19.52 26.40
N GLU A 120 26.94 19.16 26.07
CA GLU A 120 27.24 17.89 25.40
C GLU A 120 26.84 16.70 26.28
N ALA A 121 27.14 16.76 27.58
CA ALA A 121 26.78 15.73 28.54
C ALA A 121 25.26 15.52 28.63
N ILE A 122 24.46 16.58 28.75
CA ILE A 122 23.00 16.46 28.83
C ILE A 122 22.39 16.02 27.49
N ARG A 123 22.94 16.46 26.35
CA ARG A 123 22.52 15.99 25.02
C ARG A 123 22.75 14.48 24.85
N ARG A 124 23.91 13.98 25.28
CA ARG A 124 24.20 12.54 25.29
C ARG A 124 23.21 11.79 26.17
N ARG A 125 22.93 12.29 27.38
CA ARG A 125 21.95 11.69 28.30
C ARG A 125 20.56 11.57 27.67
N LEU A 126 20.10 12.62 26.98
CA LEU A 126 18.83 12.61 26.25
C LEU A 126 18.85 11.62 25.07
N GLY A 127 19.97 11.53 24.34
CA GLY A 127 20.15 10.54 23.28
C GLY A 127 20.08 9.11 23.78
N GLU A 128 20.75 8.80 24.89
CA GLU A 128 20.69 7.48 25.54
C GLU A 128 19.27 7.13 26.01
N ALA A 129 18.56 8.09 26.60
CA ALA A 129 17.19 7.90 27.03
C ALA A 129 16.23 7.66 25.84
N PHE A 130 16.42 8.39 24.74
CA PHE A 130 15.65 8.18 23.51
C PHE A 130 15.92 6.81 22.88
N GLN A 131 17.18 6.38 22.84
CA GLN A 131 17.56 5.07 22.33
C GLN A 131 16.92 3.95 23.16
N ALA A 132 16.97 4.04 24.49
CA ALA A 132 16.36 3.05 25.37
C ALA A 132 14.84 2.91 25.13
N LEU A 133 14.12 4.02 24.89
CA LEU A 133 12.69 3.96 24.53
C LEU A 133 12.45 3.32 23.17
N THR A 134 13.33 3.60 22.20
CA THR A 134 13.23 3.01 20.86
C THR A 134 13.44 1.50 20.93
N ASP A 135 14.43 1.05 21.69
CA ASP A 135 14.70 -0.38 21.91
C ASP A 135 13.53 -1.06 22.62
N GLU A 136 12.92 -0.40 23.62
CA GLU A 136 11.73 -0.90 24.33
C GLU A 136 10.51 -1.02 23.40
N GLY A 137 10.27 0.00 22.56
CA GLY A 137 9.20 -0.02 21.57
C GLY A 137 9.39 -1.13 20.54
N GLN A 138 10.61 -1.29 20.01
CA GLN A 138 10.93 -2.37 19.06
C GLN A 138 10.77 -3.75 19.68
N ALA A 139 11.17 -3.93 20.94
CA ALA A 139 11.00 -5.19 21.66
C ALA A 139 9.52 -5.56 21.83
N ARG A 140 8.65 -4.59 22.15
CA ARG A 140 7.19 -4.80 22.22
C ARG A 140 6.60 -5.17 20.87
N MET A 141 6.96 -4.46 19.81
CA MET A 141 6.47 -4.77 18.46
C MET A 141 6.94 -6.15 17.96
N SER A 142 8.18 -6.54 18.31
CA SER A 142 8.75 -7.82 17.85
C SER A 142 8.21 -9.03 18.63
N ALA A 143 7.61 -8.83 19.80
CA ALA A 143 7.07 -9.91 20.64
C ALA A 143 5.85 -10.60 20.01
N ASP A 144 5.12 -9.90 19.13
CA ASP A 144 3.86 -10.37 18.55
C ASP A 144 4.00 -11.07 17.19
N GLY A 145 5.24 -11.37 16.77
CA GLY A 145 5.51 -12.18 15.57
C GLY A 145 4.80 -11.67 14.32
N ASP A 146 3.93 -12.51 13.75
CA ASP A 146 3.22 -12.24 12.49
C ASP A 146 1.98 -11.34 12.64
N LEU A 147 1.78 -10.68 13.79
CA LEU A 147 0.63 -9.79 14.03
C LEU A 147 0.48 -8.73 12.94
N GLN A 148 1.58 -8.16 12.44
CA GLN A 148 1.53 -7.15 11.39
C GLN A 148 0.98 -7.73 10.07
N ALA A 149 1.39 -8.95 9.70
CA ALA A 149 0.89 -9.61 8.50
C ALA A 149 -0.60 -9.99 8.67
N ALA A 150 -0.98 -10.52 9.85
CA ALA A 150 -2.37 -10.83 10.16
C ALA A 150 -3.26 -9.58 10.15
N ALA A 151 -2.79 -8.47 10.72
CA ALA A 151 -3.49 -7.20 10.75
C ALA A 151 -3.68 -6.60 9.35
N ALA A 152 -2.68 -6.72 8.47
CA ALA A 152 -2.77 -6.20 7.10
C ALA A 152 -3.91 -6.87 6.31
N THR A 153 -4.13 -8.18 6.49
CA THR A 153 -5.26 -8.91 5.87
C THR A 153 -6.63 -8.52 6.43
N CYS A 154 -6.65 -7.90 7.60
CA CYS A 154 -7.85 -7.51 8.33
C CYS A 154 -8.15 -6.01 8.25
N GLU A 155 -7.22 -5.23 7.72
CA GLU A 155 -7.40 -3.81 7.48
C GLU A 155 -8.54 -3.62 6.48
N ASP A 156 -9.49 -2.74 6.83
CA ASP A 156 -10.73 -2.48 6.09
C ASP A 156 -11.63 -3.71 5.84
N ALA A 157 -11.34 -4.90 6.37
CA ALA A 157 -12.21 -6.05 6.20
C ALA A 157 -13.58 -5.80 6.85
N ILE A 158 -14.64 -6.19 6.15
CA ILE A 158 -16.00 -6.23 6.69
C ILE A 158 -16.18 -7.58 7.36
N LEU A 159 -16.47 -7.58 8.66
CA LEU A 159 -16.53 -8.78 9.48
C LEU A 159 -17.96 -9.32 9.57
N VAL A 160 -18.11 -10.63 9.80
CA VAL A 160 -19.42 -11.24 10.03
C VAL A 160 -19.77 -11.14 11.51
N ARG A 161 -20.82 -10.39 11.85
CA ARG A 161 -21.19 -10.08 13.24
C ARG A 161 -21.42 -11.31 14.09
N SER A 162 -22.19 -12.28 13.60
CA SER A 162 -22.47 -13.54 14.30
C SER A 162 -21.19 -14.28 14.66
N VAL A 163 -20.27 -14.42 13.71
CA VAL A 163 -18.96 -15.04 13.92
C VAL A 163 -18.06 -14.22 14.84
N ALA A 164 -18.09 -12.89 14.74
CA ALA A 164 -17.34 -12.03 15.65
C ALA A 164 -17.82 -12.20 17.10
N LEU A 165 -19.13 -12.29 17.31
CA LEU A 165 -19.71 -12.54 18.64
C LEU A 165 -19.33 -13.91 19.21
N GLU A 166 -19.22 -14.95 18.38
CA GLU A 166 -18.69 -16.27 18.80
C GLU A 166 -17.27 -16.15 19.38
N VAL A 167 -16.40 -15.36 18.74
CA VAL A 167 -15.02 -15.15 19.19
C VAL A 167 -14.97 -14.25 20.43
N CYS A 168 -15.86 -13.27 20.49
CA CYS A 168 -15.89 -12.25 21.54
C CYS A 168 -16.52 -12.71 22.87
N ASP A 169 -17.01 -13.96 22.96
CA ASP A 169 -17.65 -14.46 24.18
C ASP A 169 -16.73 -14.41 25.42
N THR A 170 -15.41 -14.50 25.21
CA THR A 170 -14.41 -14.55 26.28
C THR A 170 -13.47 -13.35 26.34
N THR A 171 -13.62 -12.38 25.44
CA THR A 171 -12.65 -11.28 25.26
C THR A 171 -13.36 -9.92 25.22
N GLU A 172 -12.87 -8.96 26.02
CA GLU A 172 -13.22 -7.55 25.91
C GLU A 172 -12.22 -6.84 25.01
N SER A 173 -12.72 -6.16 23.98
CA SER A 173 -11.91 -5.35 23.08
C SER A 173 -12.81 -4.39 22.30
N PRO A 174 -12.27 -3.29 21.74
CA PRO A 174 -13.08 -2.36 20.96
C PRO A 174 -13.76 -2.99 19.73
N VAL A 175 -13.16 -4.02 19.12
CA VAL A 175 -13.80 -4.77 18.03
C VAL A 175 -14.97 -5.60 18.53
N CYS A 176 -14.86 -6.20 19.72
CA CYS A 176 -15.95 -6.96 20.34
C CYS A 176 -17.09 -6.07 20.82
N ASP A 177 -16.78 -4.89 21.37
CA ASP A 177 -17.79 -3.92 21.77
C ASP A 177 -18.54 -3.40 20.55
N ALA A 178 -17.83 -3.16 19.44
CA ALA A 178 -18.45 -2.80 18.17
C ALA A 178 -19.32 -3.92 17.58
N ALA A 179 -18.91 -5.19 17.71
CA ALA A 179 -19.72 -6.33 17.27
C ALA A 179 -21.02 -6.49 18.09
N ARG A 180 -20.99 -6.20 19.39
CA ARG A 180 -22.17 -6.21 20.29
C ARG A 180 -23.07 -4.99 20.09
N SER A 181 -22.52 -3.88 19.62
CA SER A 181 -23.28 -2.66 19.38
C SER A 181 -24.19 -2.79 18.14
N PRO A 182 -25.47 -2.41 18.23
CA PRO A 182 -26.33 -2.28 17.07
C PRO A 182 -26.00 -1.03 16.22
N GLU A 183 -25.17 -0.12 16.72
CA GLU A 183 -24.75 1.08 16.00
C GLU A 183 -23.62 0.77 15.01
N SER A 184 -23.62 1.44 13.86
CA SER A 184 -22.55 1.33 12.88
C SER A 184 -21.26 1.93 13.44
N SER A 185 -20.24 1.10 13.63
CA SER A 185 -18.88 1.58 13.90
C SER A 185 -18.22 2.00 12.60
N VAL A 186 -17.66 3.21 12.57
CA VAL A 186 -16.83 3.67 11.43
C VAL A 186 -15.51 2.90 11.38
N ARG A 187 -15.03 2.42 12.53
CA ARG A 187 -13.74 1.73 12.67
C ARG A 187 -13.83 0.24 12.31
N PHE A 188 -14.95 -0.39 12.60
CA PHE A 188 -15.17 -1.83 12.35
C PHE A 188 -16.50 -2.01 11.64
N ARG A 189 -16.47 -2.55 10.43
CA ARG A 189 -17.66 -2.76 9.61
C ARG A 189 -18.14 -4.19 9.79
N PHE A 190 -19.45 -4.37 9.91
CA PHE A 190 -20.07 -5.67 10.11
C PHE A 190 -21.25 -5.89 9.18
N VAL A 191 -21.41 -7.12 8.71
CA VAL A 191 -22.65 -7.68 8.16
C VAL A 191 -23.23 -8.72 9.12
N ASP A 192 -24.52 -9.03 9.03
CA ASP A 192 -25.15 -9.96 9.97
C ASP A 192 -24.91 -11.43 9.56
N ALA A 193 -24.93 -11.72 8.26
CA ALA A 193 -24.60 -13.02 7.68
C ALA A 193 -23.45 -12.94 6.65
N PRO A 194 -22.63 -13.99 6.47
CA PRO A 194 -21.57 -14.02 5.45
C PRO A 194 -22.09 -13.80 4.02
N GLU A 195 -23.29 -14.25 3.71
CA GLU A 195 -23.93 -14.11 2.40
C GLU A 195 -24.22 -12.64 2.06
N ASP A 196 -24.65 -11.85 3.05
CA ASP A 196 -24.95 -10.42 2.88
C ASP A 196 -23.71 -9.63 2.39
N LEU A 197 -22.51 -10.14 2.68
CA LEU A 197 -21.28 -9.51 2.24
C LEU A 197 -21.14 -9.51 0.72
N TRP A 198 -21.73 -10.50 0.04
CA TRP A 198 -21.69 -10.59 -1.42
C TRP A 198 -22.43 -9.43 -2.09
N ASP A 199 -23.43 -8.85 -1.43
CA ASP A 199 -24.20 -7.73 -1.96
C ASP A 199 -23.54 -6.36 -1.67
N VAL A 200 -22.45 -6.34 -0.89
CA VAL A 200 -21.73 -5.11 -0.58
C VAL A 200 -20.76 -4.79 -1.71
N GLU A 201 -21.22 -4.01 -2.67
CA GLU A 201 -20.38 -3.50 -3.75
C GLU A 201 -19.83 -2.10 -3.43
N SER A 202 -18.55 -1.89 -3.74
CA SER A 202 -17.94 -0.57 -3.73
C SER A 202 -17.07 -0.41 -4.97
N ILE A 203 -17.18 0.77 -5.57
CA ILE A 203 -16.40 1.14 -6.75
C ILE A 203 -15.65 2.43 -6.46
N ARG A 204 -14.38 2.46 -6.84
CA ARG A 204 -13.64 3.71 -7.03
C ARG A 204 -13.42 3.87 -8.53
N PRO A 205 -14.02 4.89 -9.16
CA PRO A 205 -13.82 5.20 -10.57
C PRO A 205 -12.34 5.39 -10.92
N TRP A 206 -12.06 5.41 -12.22
CA TRP A 206 -10.71 5.67 -12.72
C TRP A 206 -10.16 7.00 -12.20
N SER A 207 -9.00 6.93 -11.55
CA SER A 207 -8.30 8.08 -11.01
C SER A 207 -7.73 8.96 -12.11
N GLU A 208 -7.60 10.27 -11.85
CA GLU A 208 -6.86 11.12 -12.77
C GLU A 208 -5.39 10.67 -12.87
N PRO A 209 -4.77 10.69 -14.06
CA PRO A 209 -3.39 10.27 -14.23
C PRO A 209 -2.44 11.07 -13.33
N SER A 210 -1.68 10.35 -12.53
CA SER A 210 -0.63 10.93 -11.70
C SER A 210 0.61 11.28 -12.53
N ARG A 211 1.37 12.29 -12.09
CA ARG A 211 2.68 12.59 -12.67
C ARG A 211 3.75 11.69 -12.10
N LEU A 212 4.83 11.51 -12.84
CA LEU A 212 6.05 10.87 -12.37
C LEU A 212 6.66 11.68 -11.22
N GLY A 213 7.05 11.00 -10.15
CA GLY A 213 7.65 11.59 -8.96
C GLY A 213 8.61 10.64 -8.24
N ARG A 214 9.11 11.06 -7.08
CA ARG A 214 9.90 10.20 -6.18
C ARG A 214 8.99 9.52 -5.18
N ALA A 215 9.08 8.20 -5.11
CA ALA A 215 8.50 7.41 -4.02
C ALA A 215 9.23 7.70 -2.69
N PRO A 216 8.61 7.42 -1.53
CA PRO A 216 9.26 7.53 -0.22
C PRO A 216 10.59 6.77 -0.11
N GLY A 217 10.74 5.64 -0.84
CA GLY A 217 11.98 4.87 -0.93
C GLY A 217 13.04 5.42 -1.91
N GLY A 218 12.83 6.62 -2.47
CA GLY A 218 13.75 7.27 -3.41
C GLY A 218 13.66 6.81 -4.87
N GLY A 219 12.92 5.73 -5.15
CA GLY A 219 12.62 5.25 -6.50
C GLY A 219 11.63 6.14 -7.28
N LEU A 220 11.41 5.81 -8.55
CA LEU A 220 10.40 6.47 -9.39
C LEU A 220 9.02 5.85 -9.13
N ALA A 221 7.98 6.68 -9.05
CA ALA A 221 6.59 6.24 -8.92
C ALA A 221 5.63 7.26 -9.55
N GLY A 222 4.36 6.88 -9.68
CA GLY A 222 3.33 7.65 -10.37
C GLY A 222 3.29 7.32 -11.86
N ALA A 223 2.96 8.30 -12.70
CA ALA A 223 2.80 8.09 -14.15
C ALA A 223 1.79 6.99 -14.49
N GLY A 224 0.67 6.99 -13.77
CA GLY A 224 -0.37 5.97 -13.92
C GLY A 224 -1.75 6.45 -13.49
N THR A 225 -2.75 5.66 -13.87
CA THR A 225 -4.17 5.79 -13.51
C THR A 225 -4.70 4.41 -13.13
N GLY A 226 -5.78 4.33 -12.35
CA GLY A 226 -6.38 3.04 -12.04
C GLY A 226 -7.74 3.15 -11.38
N THR A 227 -8.36 2.00 -11.23
CA THR A 227 -9.70 1.82 -10.69
C THR A 227 -9.67 0.74 -9.62
N VAL A 228 -10.65 0.78 -8.72
CA VAL A 228 -10.85 -0.29 -7.73
C VAL A 228 -12.30 -0.74 -7.77
N VAL A 229 -12.51 -2.05 -7.78
CA VAL A 229 -13.80 -2.66 -7.50
C VAL A 229 -13.64 -3.57 -6.30
N SER A 230 -14.63 -3.59 -5.44
CA SER A 230 -14.75 -4.61 -4.40
C SER A 230 -16.16 -5.14 -4.36
N ARG A 231 -16.26 -6.45 -4.13
CA ARG A 231 -17.49 -7.14 -3.79
C ARG A 231 -17.25 -7.85 -2.47
N GLY A 232 -17.83 -7.33 -1.41
CA GLY A 232 -17.48 -7.73 -0.05
C GLY A 232 -16.02 -7.44 0.28
N ASN A 233 -15.33 -8.46 0.79
CA ASN A 233 -13.88 -8.43 1.06
C ASN A 233 -13.02 -8.87 -0.14
N LEU A 234 -13.63 -9.18 -1.28
CA LEU A 234 -12.90 -9.43 -2.51
C LEU A 234 -12.61 -8.09 -3.18
N VAL A 235 -11.32 -7.78 -3.37
CA VAL A 235 -10.87 -6.49 -3.91
C VAL A 235 -10.02 -6.69 -5.15
N ALA A 236 -10.42 -6.08 -6.26
CA ALA A 236 -9.61 -5.98 -7.47
C ALA A 236 -9.19 -4.52 -7.71
N VAL A 237 -7.88 -4.31 -7.79
CA VAL A 237 -7.25 -3.05 -8.17
C VAL A 237 -6.64 -3.25 -9.55
N VAL A 238 -7.06 -2.43 -10.50
CA VAL A 238 -6.54 -2.45 -11.86
C VAL A 238 -5.99 -1.08 -12.19
N GLY A 239 -4.70 -1.03 -12.51
CA GLY A 239 -3.96 0.16 -12.85
C GLY A 239 -3.31 0.05 -14.21
N LEU A 240 -3.05 1.22 -14.81
CA LEU A 240 -2.20 1.40 -15.96
C LEU A 240 -1.04 2.27 -15.53
N GLU A 241 0.18 1.80 -15.77
CA GLU A 241 1.40 2.45 -15.30
C GLU A 241 2.44 2.50 -16.42
N ALA A 242 3.18 3.61 -16.49
CA ALA A 242 4.35 3.70 -17.34
C ALA A 242 5.54 3.09 -16.60
N VAL A 243 5.88 1.84 -16.92
CA VAL A 243 6.98 1.12 -16.32
C VAL A 243 8.29 1.66 -16.88
N ILE A 244 9.05 2.38 -16.06
CA ILE A 244 10.35 2.95 -16.41
C ILE A 244 11.44 2.13 -15.73
N GLN A 245 12.32 1.52 -16.53
CA GLN A 245 13.39 0.66 -16.02
C GLN A 245 14.76 1.09 -16.50
N PRO A 246 15.81 1.01 -15.66
CA PRO A 246 17.17 1.24 -16.11
C PRO A 246 17.54 0.30 -17.26
N ARG A 247 18.11 0.83 -18.34
CA ARG A 247 18.64 0.00 -19.43
C ARG A 247 19.69 -1.00 -18.93
N ALA A 248 20.49 -0.58 -17.95
CA ALA A 248 21.52 -1.41 -17.34
C ALA A 248 20.98 -2.62 -16.55
N SER A 249 19.70 -2.64 -16.18
CA SER A 249 19.08 -3.79 -15.50
C SER A 249 18.43 -4.79 -16.47
N LEU A 250 18.49 -4.54 -17.78
CA LEU A 250 17.90 -5.38 -18.82
C LEU A 250 18.97 -5.95 -19.75
N ALA A 251 18.68 -7.11 -20.33
CA ALA A 251 19.43 -7.59 -21.49
C ALA A 251 19.19 -6.64 -22.68
N ALA A 252 20.19 -6.48 -23.56
CA ALA A 252 20.13 -5.54 -24.67
C ALA A 252 18.93 -5.84 -25.59
N GLU A 253 18.68 -7.13 -25.86
CA GLU A 253 17.57 -7.60 -26.69
C GLU A 253 16.21 -7.28 -26.05
N ALA A 254 16.12 -7.34 -24.72
CA ALA A 254 14.89 -7.00 -24.00
C ALA A 254 14.62 -5.48 -24.04
N ALA A 255 15.66 -4.67 -23.90
CA ALA A 255 15.56 -3.22 -24.01
C ALA A 255 15.15 -2.81 -25.44
N GLU A 256 15.77 -3.40 -26.47
CA GLU A 256 15.41 -3.15 -27.88
C GLU A 256 13.99 -3.60 -28.21
N ALA A 257 13.53 -4.74 -27.66
CA ALA A 257 12.16 -5.20 -27.84
C ALA A 257 11.14 -4.24 -27.20
N MET A 258 11.46 -3.68 -26.04
CA MET A 258 10.61 -2.67 -25.39
C MET A 258 10.57 -1.38 -26.21
N ASP A 259 11.70 -0.90 -26.69
CA ASP A 259 11.78 0.29 -27.55
C ASP A 259 10.97 0.08 -28.84
N ALA A 260 11.15 -1.05 -29.54
CA ALA A 260 10.42 -1.37 -30.76
C ALA A 260 8.90 -1.48 -30.54
N SER A 261 8.48 -2.06 -29.41
CA SER A 261 7.07 -2.13 -29.02
C SER A 261 6.50 -0.72 -28.81
N LEU A 262 7.25 0.11 -28.09
CA LEU A 262 6.86 1.49 -27.80
C LEU A 262 6.75 2.34 -29.08
N ASP A 263 7.71 2.21 -29.98
CA ASP A 263 7.71 2.84 -31.29
C ASP A 263 6.52 2.38 -32.16
N SER A 264 6.18 1.09 -32.11
CA SER A 264 5.04 0.54 -32.86
C SER A 264 3.70 1.13 -32.40
N MET A 265 3.62 1.57 -31.15
CA MET A 265 2.47 2.28 -30.57
C MET A 265 2.51 3.79 -30.83
N GLY A 266 3.57 4.31 -31.45
CA GLY A 266 3.73 5.74 -31.76
C GLY A 266 4.15 6.59 -30.55
N PHE A 267 4.68 5.99 -29.49
CA PHE A 267 5.19 6.73 -28.33
C PHE A 267 6.66 7.06 -28.51
N ALA A 268 7.01 8.35 -28.41
CA ALA A 268 8.41 8.78 -28.43
C ALA A 268 8.96 8.87 -26.99
N PHE A 269 9.95 8.06 -26.66
CA PHE A 269 10.65 8.10 -25.37
C PHE A 269 12.16 7.90 -25.55
N GLU A 270 12.88 9.03 -25.67
CA GLU A 270 14.32 9.03 -25.88
C GLU A 270 15.06 9.36 -24.57
N HIS A 271 15.36 8.33 -23.77
CA HIS A 271 16.25 8.48 -22.61
C HIS A 271 17.43 7.50 -22.67
N PRO A 272 18.70 7.96 -22.61
CA PRO A 272 19.86 7.10 -22.81
C PRO A 272 20.06 6.04 -21.72
N GLY A 273 19.53 6.29 -20.51
CA GLY A 273 19.66 5.39 -19.36
C GLY A 273 18.42 4.54 -19.03
N PHE A 274 17.27 4.78 -19.68
CA PHE A 274 16.00 4.13 -19.31
C PHE A 274 15.25 3.64 -20.55
N VAL A 275 14.46 2.58 -20.37
CA VAL A 275 13.38 2.18 -21.29
C VAL A 275 12.05 2.38 -20.59
N MET A 276 10.98 2.49 -21.37
CA MET A 276 9.62 2.63 -20.87
C MET A 276 8.68 1.66 -21.59
N ALA A 277 7.71 1.12 -20.87
CA ALA A 277 6.59 0.41 -21.47
C ALA A 277 5.27 0.73 -20.75
N PRO A 278 4.15 0.90 -21.48
CA PRO A 278 2.82 0.86 -20.87
C PRO A 278 2.56 -0.54 -20.33
N ALA A 279 2.13 -0.62 -19.07
CA ALA A 279 1.78 -1.88 -18.45
C ALA A 279 0.46 -1.80 -17.68
N LEU A 280 -0.20 -2.94 -17.61
CA LEU A 280 -1.30 -3.22 -16.70
C LEU A 280 -0.71 -3.69 -15.37
N ALA A 281 -1.09 -3.02 -14.29
CA ALA A 281 -0.89 -3.49 -12.93
C ALA A 281 -2.21 -4.07 -12.40
N LEU A 282 -2.20 -5.33 -11.97
CA LEU A 282 -3.35 -5.97 -11.34
C LEU A 282 -2.95 -6.39 -9.93
N ARG A 283 -3.79 -6.03 -8.96
CA ARG A 283 -3.76 -6.62 -7.62
C ARG A 283 -5.14 -7.16 -7.29
N LEU A 284 -5.22 -8.43 -6.92
CA LEU A 284 -6.45 -9.10 -6.55
C LEU A 284 -6.26 -9.76 -5.18
N ASP A 285 -7.06 -9.31 -4.22
CA ASP A 285 -7.14 -9.86 -2.87
C ASP A 285 -8.41 -10.70 -2.76
N VAL A 286 -8.23 -12.01 -2.54
CA VAL A 286 -9.32 -12.99 -2.47
C VAL A 286 -9.13 -13.77 -1.18
N PRO A 287 -10.19 -13.92 -0.34
CA PRO A 287 -10.11 -14.57 0.97
C PRO A 287 -9.61 -16.02 0.93
N ALA A 288 -9.98 -16.76 -0.11
CA ALA A 288 -9.60 -18.15 -0.34
C ALA A 288 -9.91 -18.54 -1.79
N ARG A 289 -9.50 -19.73 -2.23
CA ARG A 289 -9.95 -20.27 -3.53
C ARG A 289 -11.46 -20.51 -3.49
N LEU A 290 -12.22 -19.65 -4.17
CA LEU A 290 -13.68 -19.73 -4.26
C LEU A 290 -14.13 -20.65 -5.41
N GLY A 291 -15.18 -21.42 -5.20
CA GLY A 291 -15.86 -22.23 -6.22
C GLY A 291 -14.93 -23.12 -7.05
N GLY A 292 -13.81 -23.60 -6.48
CA GLY A 292 -12.82 -24.38 -7.22
C GLY A 292 -12.21 -23.65 -8.41
N ALA A 293 -12.15 -22.32 -8.39
CA ALA A 293 -11.50 -21.52 -9.42
C ALA A 293 -10.03 -21.92 -9.55
N THR A 294 -9.57 -22.00 -10.79
CA THR A 294 -8.20 -22.37 -11.14
C THR A 294 -7.43 -21.21 -11.74
N HIS A 295 -8.13 -20.26 -12.38
CA HIS A 295 -7.54 -19.13 -13.09
C HIS A 295 -8.37 -17.85 -12.90
N TYR A 296 -7.69 -16.72 -13.02
CA TYR A 296 -8.29 -15.40 -13.16
C TYR A 296 -8.01 -14.87 -14.56
N LEU A 297 -9.02 -14.24 -15.15
CA LEU A 297 -8.99 -13.69 -16.50
C LEU A 297 -9.44 -12.24 -16.43
N LEU A 298 -8.59 -11.31 -16.86
CA LEU A 298 -8.99 -9.94 -17.14
C LEU A 298 -9.28 -9.84 -18.63
N HIS A 299 -10.50 -9.45 -18.98
CA HIS A 299 -10.92 -9.45 -20.37
C HIS A 299 -11.90 -8.31 -20.67
N PHE A 300 -12.06 -8.04 -21.95
CA PHE A 300 -13.16 -7.24 -22.46
C PHE A 300 -14.35 -8.15 -22.81
N GLY A 301 -15.56 -7.58 -22.83
CA GLY A 301 -16.74 -8.25 -23.37
C GLY A 301 -17.00 -9.66 -22.83
N ASP A 302 -17.56 -10.52 -23.70
CA ASP A 302 -17.66 -11.96 -23.43
C ASP A 302 -16.38 -12.69 -23.86
N LEU A 303 -16.24 -13.94 -23.43
CA LEU A 303 -15.06 -14.78 -23.69
C LEU A 303 -15.27 -15.76 -24.86
N SER A 304 -16.11 -15.38 -25.83
CA SER A 304 -16.34 -16.19 -27.03
C SER A 304 -15.12 -16.25 -27.97
N ASP A 305 -14.27 -15.21 -27.95
CA ASP A 305 -12.99 -15.14 -28.67
C ASP A 305 -11.84 -14.76 -27.70
N PRO A 306 -11.35 -15.71 -26.90
CA PRO A 306 -10.40 -15.43 -25.82
C PRO A 306 -9.09 -14.79 -26.30
N ASP A 307 -8.61 -15.16 -27.49
CA ASP A 307 -7.37 -14.63 -28.07
C ASP A 307 -7.46 -13.12 -28.32
N ASP A 308 -8.66 -12.60 -28.54
CA ASP A 308 -8.93 -11.18 -28.76
C ASP A 308 -9.38 -10.44 -27.51
N GLN A 309 -10.03 -11.15 -26.59
CA GLN A 309 -10.74 -10.56 -25.46
C GLN A 309 -9.90 -10.54 -24.18
N VAL A 310 -9.03 -11.53 -23.97
CA VAL A 310 -8.22 -11.66 -22.75
C VAL A 310 -7.04 -10.69 -22.80
N VAL A 311 -7.01 -9.78 -21.83
CA VAL A 311 -5.91 -8.83 -21.61
C VAL A 311 -4.81 -9.46 -20.75
N TRP A 312 -5.22 -10.24 -19.76
CA TRP A 312 -4.32 -10.90 -18.83
C TRP A 312 -4.98 -12.17 -18.25
N SER A 313 -4.16 -13.18 -17.99
CA SER A 313 -4.59 -14.40 -17.31
C SER A 313 -3.53 -14.86 -16.31
N GLY A 314 -3.95 -15.41 -15.18
CA GLY A 314 -3.04 -15.99 -14.20
C GLY A 314 -3.69 -17.11 -13.38
N PRO A 315 -2.90 -18.02 -12.80
CA PRO A 315 -3.42 -19.09 -11.96
C PRO A 315 -3.92 -18.54 -10.61
N VAL A 316 -4.86 -19.26 -10.00
CA VAL A 316 -5.28 -19.02 -8.61
C VAL A 316 -4.25 -19.66 -7.67
N ALA A 317 -3.43 -18.83 -7.05
CA ALA A 317 -2.49 -19.23 -6.00
C ALA A 317 -3.18 -19.27 -4.62
N GLU A 318 -2.67 -20.12 -3.73
CA GLU A 318 -3.15 -20.21 -2.35
C GLU A 318 -2.34 -19.27 -1.45
N GLY A 319 -3.04 -18.53 -0.58
CA GLY A 319 -2.43 -17.83 0.56
C GLY A 319 -1.76 -16.49 0.27
N GLU A 320 -1.66 -16.04 -0.98
CA GLU A 320 -1.10 -14.73 -1.33
C GLU A 320 -2.02 -13.95 -2.29
N PRO A 321 -2.17 -12.62 -2.11
CA PRO A 321 -2.84 -11.78 -3.09
C PRO A 321 -2.15 -11.89 -4.45
N VAL A 322 -2.95 -12.01 -5.51
CA VAL A 322 -2.42 -12.02 -6.87
C VAL A 322 -1.90 -10.63 -7.18
N GLN A 323 -0.64 -10.54 -7.59
CA GLN A 323 -0.02 -9.32 -8.10
C GLN A 323 0.59 -9.60 -9.46
N ALA A 324 0.20 -8.81 -10.46
CA ALA A 324 0.70 -8.96 -11.80
C ALA A 324 1.04 -7.59 -12.43
N LEU A 325 2.11 -7.59 -13.21
CA LEU A 325 2.50 -6.48 -14.07
C LEU A 325 2.70 -7.03 -15.47
N ALA A 326 1.88 -6.62 -16.42
CA ALA A 326 1.88 -7.15 -17.79
C ALA A 326 1.99 -6.02 -18.81
N PRO A 327 2.92 -6.09 -19.79
CA PRO A 327 3.00 -5.10 -20.84
C PRO A 327 1.72 -5.09 -21.68
N LEU A 328 1.30 -3.90 -22.11
CA LEU A 328 0.07 -3.72 -22.88
C LEU A 328 0.35 -3.57 -24.38
N SER A 329 -0.55 -4.11 -25.19
CA SER A 329 -0.55 -3.91 -26.63
C SER A 329 -1.23 -2.59 -27.01
N GLY A 330 -0.87 -2.02 -28.17
CA GLY A 330 -1.52 -0.82 -28.70
C GLY A 330 -3.03 -0.98 -28.84
N ARG A 331 -3.50 -2.15 -29.33
CA ARG A 331 -4.92 -2.47 -29.45
C ARG A 331 -5.64 -2.45 -28.09
N THR A 332 -5.03 -3.02 -27.06
CA THR A 332 -5.59 -2.99 -25.70
C THR A 332 -5.72 -1.56 -25.20
N LEU A 333 -4.70 -0.72 -25.43
CA LEU A 333 -4.73 0.69 -25.05
C LEU A 333 -5.82 1.48 -25.78
N GLU A 334 -6.02 1.24 -27.08
CA GLU A 334 -7.08 1.85 -27.88
C GLU A 334 -8.47 1.53 -27.33
N ARG A 335 -8.73 0.25 -27.01
CA ARG A 335 -9.99 -0.20 -26.41
C ARG A 335 -10.24 0.43 -25.05
N LEU A 336 -9.21 0.49 -24.20
CA LEU A 336 -9.31 1.15 -22.90
C LEU A 336 -9.58 2.66 -23.02
N ALA A 337 -8.91 3.34 -23.97
CA ALA A 337 -9.12 4.76 -24.26
C ALA A 337 -10.51 5.05 -24.83
N ALA A 338 -11.09 4.10 -25.56
CA ALA A 338 -12.48 4.15 -26.01
C ALA A 338 -13.51 3.93 -24.88
N GLY A 339 -13.05 3.54 -23.68
CA GLY A 339 -13.92 3.28 -22.53
C GLY A 339 -14.59 1.91 -22.57
N GLU A 340 -14.03 0.96 -23.32
CA GLU A 340 -14.56 -0.40 -23.36
C GLU A 340 -14.45 -1.08 -21.99
N ALA A 341 -15.54 -1.72 -21.56
CA ALA A 341 -15.65 -2.29 -20.22
C ALA A 341 -14.71 -3.49 -20.06
N LEU A 342 -13.98 -3.49 -18.95
CA LEU A 342 -13.18 -4.62 -18.48
C LEU A 342 -13.94 -5.41 -17.43
N SER A 343 -13.74 -6.72 -17.43
CA SER A 343 -14.26 -7.65 -16.43
C SER A 343 -13.13 -8.54 -15.93
N LEU A 344 -13.17 -8.83 -14.63
CA LEU A 344 -12.32 -9.83 -14.01
C LEU A 344 -13.17 -11.07 -13.72
N THR A 345 -12.85 -12.18 -14.37
CA THR A 345 -13.55 -13.45 -14.22
C THR A 345 -12.66 -14.48 -13.56
N ALA A 346 -13.14 -15.10 -12.48
CA ALA A 346 -12.56 -16.32 -11.94
C ALA A 346 -13.17 -17.52 -12.66
N ALA A 347 -12.33 -18.42 -13.15
CA ALA A 347 -12.76 -19.57 -13.94
C ALA A 347 -12.13 -20.87 -13.47
N ARG A 348 -12.89 -21.95 -13.59
CA ARG A 348 -12.39 -23.32 -13.51
C ARG A 348 -12.11 -23.80 -14.93
N LEU A 349 -10.84 -23.95 -15.26
CA LEU A 349 -10.41 -24.48 -16.55
C LEU A 349 -10.25 -26.00 -16.45
N PRO A 350 -10.56 -26.75 -17.52
CA PRO A 350 -10.42 -28.21 -17.53
C PRO A 350 -8.95 -28.64 -17.38
N GLU A 351 -8.74 -29.75 -16.65
CA GLU A 351 -7.42 -30.35 -16.53
C GLU A 351 -6.90 -30.82 -17.90
N GLY A 352 -5.66 -30.45 -18.24
CA GLY A 352 -5.05 -30.80 -19.54
C GLY A 352 -5.25 -29.76 -20.65
N GLY A 353 -6.02 -28.70 -20.39
CA GLY A 353 -6.04 -27.52 -21.25
C GLY A 353 -6.89 -27.62 -22.51
N GLU A 354 -7.76 -28.62 -22.62
CA GLU A 354 -8.74 -28.76 -23.69
C GLU A 354 -10.15 -28.83 -23.09
N GLY A 355 -11.05 -27.93 -23.51
CA GLY A 355 -12.47 -27.93 -23.12
C GLY A 355 -13.02 -26.54 -22.77
N GLU A 356 -14.34 -26.47 -22.53
CA GLU A 356 -15.00 -25.24 -22.08
C GLU A 356 -14.74 -25.02 -20.58
N GLY A 357 -14.35 -23.80 -20.21
CA GLY A 357 -14.19 -23.44 -18.82
C GLY A 357 -15.50 -23.04 -18.17
N ASP A 358 -15.61 -23.22 -16.85
CA ASP A 358 -16.75 -22.75 -16.06
C ASP A 358 -16.39 -21.42 -15.39
N ALA A 359 -17.15 -20.35 -15.68
CA ALA A 359 -17.06 -19.12 -14.92
C ALA A 359 -17.58 -19.35 -13.49
N ILE A 360 -16.82 -18.92 -12.48
CA ILE A 360 -17.17 -19.04 -11.06
C ILE A 360 -17.73 -17.73 -10.54
N PHE A 361 -17.06 -16.61 -10.83
CA PHE A 361 -17.57 -15.26 -10.59
C PHE A 361 -16.98 -14.24 -11.55
N THR A 362 -17.71 -13.16 -11.77
CA THR A 362 -17.30 -12.04 -12.63
C THR A 362 -17.49 -10.73 -11.88
N LEU A 363 -16.46 -9.88 -11.91
CA LEU A 363 -16.51 -8.52 -11.42
C LEU A 363 -16.37 -7.56 -12.61
N GLY A 364 -17.40 -6.74 -12.84
CA GLY A 364 -17.31 -5.65 -13.79
C GLY A 364 -16.44 -4.52 -13.22
N LEU A 365 -15.42 -4.11 -13.96
CA LEU A 365 -14.66 -2.91 -13.58
C LEU A 365 -15.46 -1.64 -13.89
N PRO A 366 -15.31 -0.58 -13.08
CA PRO A 366 -15.97 0.68 -13.34
C PRO A 366 -15.51 1.29 -14.66
N THR A 367 -16.46 1.70 -15.50
CA THR A 367 -16.16 2.47 -16.73
C THR A 367 -16.18 3.99 -16.49
N ALA A 368 -16.68 4.41 -15.32
CA ALA A 368 -16.75 5.81 -14.94
C ALA A 368 -15.35 6.44 -14.95
N GLY A 369 -15.18 7.48 -15.77
CA GLY A 369 -13.92 8.21 -15.92
C GLY A 369 -12.85 7.50 -16.77
N GLN A 370 -13.06 6.24 -17.19
CA GLN A 370 -12.06 5.41 -17.88
C GLN A 370 -11.50 6.09 -19.12
N ALA A 371 -12.33 6.37 -20.12
CA ALA A 371 -11.89 6.93 -21.40
C ALA A 371 -11.06 8.21 -21.22
N ARG A 372 -11.50 9.10 -20.31
CA ARG A 372 -10.80 10.35 -19.98
C ARG A 372 -9.45 10.07 -19.30
N ALA A 373 -9.44 9.20 -18.29
CA ALA A 373 -8.24 8.90 -17.52
C ALA A 373 -7.18 8.22 -18.39
N VAL A 374 -7.56 7.19 -19.14
CA VAL A 374 -6.66 6.45 -20.04
C VAL A 374 -6.15 7.37 -21.14
N SER A 375 -7.01 8.15 -21.81
CA SER A 375 -6.57 9.09 -22.85
C SER A 375 -5.63 10.17 -22.30
N GLY A 376 -5.90 10.67 -21.09
CA GLY A 376 -5.02 11.63 -20.41
C GLY A 376 -3.64 11.03 -20.08
N TRP A 377 -3.62 9.77 -19.65
CA TRP A 377 -2.39 9.04 -19.37
C TRP A 377 -1.58 8.76 -20.66
N LEU A 378 -2.23 8.30 -21.73
CA LEU A 378 -1.59 8.11 -23.04
C LEU A 378 -1.04 9.44 -23.59
N THR A 379 -1.78 10.54 -23.41
CA THR A 379 -1.31 11.89 -23.77
C THR A 379 -0.10 12.31 -22.93
N TYR A 380 -0.07 11.98 -21.65
CA TYR A 380 1.07 12.27 -20.78
C TYR A 380 2.34 11.52 -21.23
N MET A 381 2.18 10.25 -21.65
CA MET A 381 3.26 9.43 -22.20
C MET A 381 3.72 9.94 -23.57
N ALA A 382 2.80 10.15 -24.51
CA ALA A 382 3.11 10.55 -25.89
C ALA A 382 3.55 12.01 -26.03
N GLY A 383 2.99 12.92 -25.21
CA GLY A 383 3.17 14.37 -25.33
C GLY A 383 4.51 14.89 -24.80
N GLY A 384 5.47 14.00 -24.51
CA GLY A 384 6.79 14.31 -23.99
C GLY A 384 6.82 14.84 -22.56
N GLN A 385 5.67 14.96 -21.88
CA GLN A 385 5.63 15.43 -20.49
C GLN A 385 6.26 14.42 -19.55
N LEU A 386 5.98 13.12 -19.73
CA LEU A 386 6.63 12.06 -18.96
C LEU A 386 8.16 12.11 -19.09
N ALA A 387 8.68 12.28 -20.31
CA ALA A 387 10.11 12.40 -20.56
C ALA A 387 10.72 13.64 -19.87
N ARG A 388 10.01 14.78 -19.88
CA ARG A 388 10.43 15.99 -19.16
C ARG A 388 10.46 15.78 -17.65
N ASP A 389 9.43 15.15 -17.09
CA ASP A 389 9.36 14.86 -15.65
C ASP A 389 10.48 13.90 -15.25
N LEU A 390 10.77 12.87 -16.07
CA LEU A 390 11.88 11.96 -15.85
C LEU A 390 13.23 12.68 -15.88
N ALA A 391 13.48 13.52 -16.89
CA ALA A 391 14.74 14.25 -17.01
C ALA A 391 14.96 15.23 -15.84
N ALA A 392 13.89 15.77 -15.25
CA ALA A 392 13.98 16.60 -14.05
C ALA A 392 14.34 15.77 -12.79
N LEU A 393 13.89 14.52 -12.72
CA LEU A 393 14.15 13.62 -11.60
C LEU A 393 15.52 12.92 -11.71
N VAL A 394 15.88 12.52 -12.93
CA VAL A 394 17.11 11.82 -13.28
C VAL A 394 17.67 12.44 -14.56
N PRO A 395 18.56 13.45 -14.45
CA PRO A 395 19.14 14.08 -15.61
C PRO A 395 19.95 13.07 -16.44
N PRO A 396 19.84 13.09 -17.77
CA PRO A 396 20.68 12.25 -18.62
C PRO A 396 22.15 12.60 -18.40
N SER A 397 23.00 11.59 -18.22
CA SER A 397 24.42 11.75 -17.98
C SER A 397 25.05 12.52 -19.15
N GLY A 398 25.30 13.82 -18.96
CA GLY A 398 25.74 14.73 -20.03
C GLY A 398 25.27 16.17 -19.87
N SER A 399 24.23 16.44 -19.05
CA SER A 399 23.85 17.82 -18.68
C SER A 399 24.49 18.24 -17.35
N SER A 400 25.81 18.23 -17.27
CA SER A 400 26.51 19.11 -16.32
C SER A 400 26.34 20.54 -16.84
N GLY A 401 25.28 21.20 -16.38
CA GLY A 401 25.05 22.62 -16.62
C GLY A 401 26.24 23.43 -16.09
N SER A 402 26.90 24.10 -17.03
CA SER A 402 27.87 25.17 -16.82
C SER A 402 27.22 26.44 -16.28
#